data_AF-A0A349L3M9-F1
#
_entry.id   AF-A0A349L3M9-F1
#
_cell.length_a   1.000
_cell.length_b   1.000
_cell.length_c   1.000
_cell.angle_alpha   90.00
_cell.angle_beta   90.00
_cell.angle_gamma   90.00
#
_symmetry.space_group_name_H-M   'P 1'
#
loop_
_entity.id
_entity.type
_entity.pdbx_description
1 polymer ?
#
loop_
_entity_poly.entity_id
_entity_poly.type
_entity_poly.pdbx_seq_one_letter_code
_entity_poly.pdbx_strand_id
1 'polypeptide(L)'
;MVQTLRAQGLRMPRDGEADIAAIDCVTFAYLKEGAPASLEGLVILQYSALSPGLPIIAGGAVGDDLLACLRGALLEPSQRMAEPMRSLHIQAFRHCASADYESVLALESAAREQGYPLLA
;
A
#
# COMPACT_ATOMS: atom_id res chain seq x y z
N MET A 1 -1.48 0.26 5.46
CA MET A 1 -1.54 -0.51 6.72
C MET A 1 -1.13 -1.92 6.38
N VAL A 2 -0.13 -2.48 7.04
CA VAL A 2 0.35 -3.84 6.79
C VAL A 2 -0.32 -4.78 7.80
N GLN A 3 -0.87 -5.89 7.32
CA GLN A 3 -1.43 -6.95 8.15
C GLN A 3 -0.37 -8.03 8.33
N THR A 4 -0.06 -8.39 9.57
CA THR A 4 0.76 -9.56 9.87
C THR A 4 -0.17 -10.77 9.92
N LEU A 5 0.09 -11.74 9.06
CA LEU A 5 -0.65 -12.97 8.91
C LEU A 5 0.17 -14.13 9.46
N ARG A 6 -0.51 -15.08 10.10
CA ARG A 6 0.04 -16.40 10.45
C ARG A 6 -0.82 -17.46 9.82
N ALA A 7 -0.20 -18.49 9.27
CA ALA A 7 -0.91 -19.67 8.83
C ALA A 7 -1.19 -20.60 10.01
N GLN A 8 -2.44 -21.00 10.21
CA GLN A 8 -2.76 -22.19 10.99
C GLN A 8 -2.74 -23.40 10.03
N GLY A 9 -1.53 -23.92 9.77
CA GLY A 9 -1.34 -25.15 9.02
C GLY A 9 -1.19 -25.04 7.49
N LEU A 10 -0.99 -23.84 6.90
CA LEU A 10 -0.74 -23.71 5.45
C LEU A 10 0.17 -22.53 5.04
N ARG A 11 1.40 -22.90 4.65
CA ARG A 11 2.38 -22.28 3.73
C ARG A 11 1.96 -20.95 3.05
N MET A 12 2.65 -19.85 3.38
CA MET A 12 2.62 -18.56 2.64
C MET A 12 3.44 -18.67 1.30
N PRO A 13 3.41 -17.68 0.37
CA PRO A 13 3.29 -17.92 -1.06
C PRO A 13 4.20 -19.01 -1.65
N ARG A 14 3.50 -19.94 -2.31
CA ARG A 14 3.89 -21.01 -3.24
C ARG A 14 4.72 -22.18 -2.71
N ASP A 15 5.71 -22.02 -1.83
CA ASP A 15 6.61 -23.16 -1.49
C ASP A 15 6.81 -23.46 0.01
N GLY A 16 6.11 -22.78 0.92
CA GLY A 16 6.16 -23.10 2.37
C GLY A 16 7.41 -22.69 3.10
N GLU A 17 7.93 -21.53 2.74
CA GLU A 17 9.17 -21.01 3.30
C GLU A 17 8.95 -20.12 4.55
N ALA A 18 7.70 -19.83 4.94
CA ALA A 18 7.42 -18.95 6.08
C ALA A 18 6.14 -19.31 6.86
N ASP A 19 6.23 -19.25 8.20
CA ASP A 19 5.12 -19.42 9.15
C ASP A 19 4.28 -18.14 9.35
N ILE A 20 4.91 -16.98 9.11
CA ILE A 20 4.36 -15.64 9.32
C ILE A 20 4.79 -14.77 8.13
N ALA A 21 3.91 -13.92 7.63
CA ALA A 21 4.31 -12.84 6.73
C ALA A 21 3.49 -11.57 6.95
N ALA A 22 4.04 -10.46 6.48
CA ALA A 22 3.37 -9.17 6.46
C ALA A 22 2.85 -8.90 5.04
N ILE A 23 1.60 -8.44 4.91
CA ILE A 23 0.97 -8.10 3.62
C ILE A 23 0.37 -6.71 3.65
N ASP A 24 0.47 -5.96 2.55
CA ASP A 24 -0.23 -4.68 2.45
C ASP A 24 -1.76 -4.86 2.39
N CYS A 25 -2.50 -3.96 3.05
CA CYS A 25 -3.96 -4.05 3.17
C CYS A 25 -4.69 -3.96 1.82
N VAL A 26 -4.13 -3.27 0.83
CA VAL A 26 -4.73 -3.18 -0.51
C VAL A 26 -4.56 -4.52 -1.23
N THR A 27 -3.37 -5.11 -1.18
CA THR A 27 -3.14 -6.46 -1.72
C THR A 27 -4.02 -7.50 -1.04
N PHE A 28 -4.17 -7.43 0.28
CA PHE A 28 -5.06 -8.34 1.00
C PHE A 28 -6.53 -8.17 0.58
N ALA A 29 -7.00 -6.94 0.38
CA ALA A 29 -8.34 -6.68 -0.13
C ALA A 29 -8.55 -7.29 -1.51
N TYR A 30 -7.58 -7.15 -2.43
CA TYR A 30 -7.65 -7.79 -3.74
C TYR A 30 -7.71 -9.31 -3.68
N LEU A 31 -6.91 -9.94 -2.80
CA LEU A 31 -6.97 -11.39 -2.62
C LEU A 31 -8.32 -11.83 -2.07
N LYS A 32 -8.91 -11.06 -1.15
CA LYS A 32 -10.22 -11.36 -0.58
C LYS A 32 -11.33 -11.33 -1.63
N GLU A 33 -11.24 -10.42 -2.61
CA GLU A 33 -12.24 -10.28 -3.66
C GLU A 33 -12.02 -11.23 -4.84
N GLY A 34 -10.77 -11.37 -5.30
CA GLY A 34 -10.43 -12.12 -6.51
C GLY A 34 -9.98 -13.57 -6.29
N ALA A 35 -9.51 -13.92 -5.10
CA ALA A 35 -8.99 -15.25 -4.78
C ALA A 35 -9.15 -15.63 -3.29
N PRO A 36 -10.37 -15.59 -2.72
CA PRO A 36 -10.58 -15.78 -1.28
C PRO A 36 -10.03 -17.12 -0.75
N ALA A 37 -10.03 -18.17 -1.58
CA ALA A 37 -9.45 -19.47 -1.24
C ALA A 37 -7.94 -19.40 -0.88
N SER A 38 -7.21 -18.42 -1.42
CA SER A 38 -5.80 -18.19 -1.08
C SER A 38 -5.58 -17.67 0.35
N LEU A 39 -6.64 -17.22 1.01
CA LEU A 39 -6.61 -16.70 2.38
C LEU A 39 -7.15 -17.71 3.41
N GLU A 40 -7.61 -18.89 2.96
CA GLU A 40 -8.11 -19.93 3.85
C GLU A 40 -6.99 -20.43 4.78
N GLY A 41 -7.32 -20.55 6.07
CA GLY A 41 -6.35 -20.96 7.10
C GLY A 41 -5.37 -19.87 7.56
N LEU A 42 -5.43 -18.65 7.00
CA LEU A 42 -4.67 -17.51 7.50
C LEU A 42 -5.41 -16.82 8.64
N VAL A 43 -4.66 -16.42 9.65
CA VAL A 43 -5.14 -15.65 10.80
C VAL A 43 -4.38 -14.33 10.86
N ILE A 44 -5.12 -13.23 10.96
CA ILE A 44 -4.52 -11.91 11.20
C ILE A 44 -4.04 -11.87 12.64
N LEU A 45 -2.73 -11.70 12.83
CA LEU A 45 -2.11 -11.55 14.13
C LEU A 45 -2.11 -10.10 14.60
N GLN A 46 -1.80 -9.17 13.69
CA GLN A 46 -1.59 -7.76 14.05
C GLN A 46 -1.75 -6.85 12.83
N TYR A 47 -2.07 -5.58 13.10
CA TYR A 47 -2.03 -4.49 12.13
C TYR A 47 -0.87 -3.54 12.45
N SER A 48 -0.16 -3.07 11.43
CA SER A 48 0.82 -1.99 11.56
C SER A 48 0.13 -0.67 11.90
N ALA A 49 0.93 0.32 12.31
CA ALA A 49 0.48 1.71 12.33
C ALA A 49 -0.06 2.15 10.95
N LEU A 50 -0.97 3.11 10.96
CA LEU A 50 -1.43 3.77 9.75
C LEU A 50 -0.27 4.54 9.11
N SER A 51 -0.25 4.52 7.78
CA SER A 51 0.71 5.26 6.94
C SER A 51 -0.12 5.99 5.88
N PRO A 52 0.35 7.15 5.39
CA PRO A 52 -0.23 7.75 4.19
C PRO A 52 -0.28 6.76 3.03
N GLY A 53 -1.26 6.94 2.14
CA GLY A 53 -1.41 6.15 0.92
C GLY A 53 -0.28 6.39 -0.07
N LEU A 54 -0.24 5.61 -1.15
CA LEU A 54 0.81 5.75 -2.18
C LEU A 54 0.69 7.11 -2.90
N PRO A 55 1.78 7.89 -2.98
CA PRO A 55 1.76 9.18 -3.67
C PRO A 55 1.79 9.00 -5.19
N ILE A 56 1.15 9.93 -5.89
CA ILE A 56 1.36 10.13 -7.34
C ILE A 56 2.39 11.24 -7.50
N ILE A 57 3.56 10.89 -8.06
CA ILE A 57 4.71 11.81 -8.17
C ILE A 57 4.91 12.19 -9.64
N ALA A 58 4.90 13.49 -9.94
CA ALA A 58 5.29 14.00 -11.25
C ALA A 58 6.81 14.11 -11.37
N GLY A 59 7.35 13.94 -12.57
CA GLY A 59 8.79 14.11 -12.82
C GLY A 59 9.23 15.57 -12.64
N GLY A 60 10.48 15.79 -12.19
CA GLY A 60 11.00 17.13 -11.89
C GLY A 60 11.11 18.08 -13.10
N ALA A 61 11.02 17.57 -14.32
CA ALA A 61 11.01 18.36 -15.56
C ALA A 61 9.60 18.75 -16.03
N VAL A 62 8.55 18.33 -15.32
CA VAL A 62 7.16 18.69 -15.64
C VAL A 62 6.96 20.16 -15.31
N GLY A 63 6.62 20.97 -16.31
CA GLY A 63 6.34 22.40 -16.13
C GLY A 63 5.08 22.66 -15.32
N ASP A 64 5.01 23.84 -14.70
CA ASP A 64 3.96 24.23 -13.75
C ASP A 64 2.54 24.15 -14.35
N ASP A 65 2.36 24.52 -15.61
CA ASP A 65 1.06 24.48 -16.30
C ASP A 65 0.52 23.05 -16.39
N LEU A 66 1.38 22.10 -16.79
CA LEU A 66 1.00 20.69 -16.87
C LEU A 66 0.77 20.12 -15.46
N LEU A 67 1.59 20.50 -14.49
CA LEU A 67 1.43 20.08 -13.10
C LEU A 67 0.08 20.55 -12.53
N ALA A 68 -0.32 21.79 -12.79
CA ALA A 68 -1.61 22.33 -12.38
C ALA A 68 -2.78 21.57 -13.03
N CYS A 69 -2.69 21.30 -14.33
CA CYS A 69 -3.67 20.49 -15.06
C CYS A 69 -3.80 19.08 -14.47
N LEU A 70 -2.68 18.40 -14.21
CA LEU A 70 -2.67 17.06 -13.61
C LEU A 70 -3.30 17.06 -12.21
N ARG A 71 -2.95 18.04 -11.38
CA ARG A 71 -3.53 18.18 -10.03
C ARG A 71 -5.04 18.40 -10.09
N GLY A 72 -5.51 19.28 -10.97
CA GLY A 72 -6.94 19.52 -11.16
C GLY A 72 -7.68 18.25 -11.58
N ALA A 73 -7.14 17.52 -12.56
CA ALA A 73 -7.74 16.28 -13.05
C ALA A 73 -7.79 15.17 -11.99
N LEU A 74 -6.82 15.10 -11.07
CA LEU A 74 -6.80 14.11 -10.00
C LEU A 74 -7.74 14.51 -8.85
N LEU A 75 -7.75 15.78 -8.44
CA LEU A 75 -8.58 16.25 -7.32
C LEU A 75 -10.07 16.24 -7.67
N GLU A 76 -10.42 16.53 -8.93
CA GLU A 76 -11.77 16.51 -9.46
C GLU A 76 -11.87 15.54 -10.64
N PRO A 77 -11.84 14.22 -10.37
CA PRO A 77 -11.79 13.21 -11.42
C PRO A 77 -13.09 13.18 -12.21
N SER A 78 -12.96 13.23 -13.54
CA SER A 78 -14.12 13.09 -14.44
C SER A 78 -14.76 11.69 -14.36
N GLN A 79 -15.99 11.55 -14.83
CA GLN A 79 -16.70 10.26 -14.89
C GLN A 79 -15.92 9.16 -15.62
N ARG A 80 -15.03 9.52 -16.56
CA ARG A 80 -14.16 8.56 -17.27
C ARG A 80 -13.19 7.84 -16.31
N MET A 81 -12.85 8.45 -15.18
CA MET A 81 -11.95 7.87 -14.18
C MET A 81 -12.66 6.94 -13.19
N ALA A 82 -14.00 6.89 -13.19
CA ALA A 82 -14.77 6.12 -12.21
C ALA A 82 -14.46 4.62 -12.25
N GLU A 83 -14.35 4.03 -13.45
CA GLU A 83 -14.02 2.60 -13.58
C GLU A 83 -12.56 2.31 -13.16
N PRO A 84 -11.54 3.03 -13.66
CA PRO A 84 -10.17 2.81 -13.22
C PRO A 84 -9.99 3.00 -11.71
N MET A 85 -10.60 4.04 -11.13
CA MET A 85 -10.56 4.28 -9.69
C MET A 85 -11.22 3.16 -8.90
N ARG A 86 -12.37 2.64 -9.35
CA ARG A 86 -13.03 1.50 -8.73
C ARG A 86 -12.16 0.24 -8.78
N SER A 87 -11.59 -0.08 -9.94
CA SER A 87 -10.69 -1.23 -10.12
C SER A 87 -9.42 -1.11 -9.28
N LEU A 88 -8.95 0.12 -9.03
CA LEU A 88 -7.80 0.40 -8.17
C LEU A 88 -8.14 0.61 -6.68
N HIS A 89 -9.41 0.46 -6.29
CA HIS A 89 -9.91 0.73 -4.94
C HIS A 89 -9.61 2.17 -4.44
N ILE A 90 -9.48 3.11 -5.37
CA ILE A 90 -9.24 4.52 -5.08
C ILE A 90 -10.58 5.23 -4.91
N GLN A 91 -10.81 5.79 -3.73
CA GLN A 91 -12.03 6.55 -3.46
C GLN A 91 -11.92 8.01 -3.89
N ALA A 92 -10.76 8.63 -3.63
CA ALA A 92 -10.49 10.00 -3.99
C ALA A 92 -8.98 10.28 -3.95
N PHE A 93 -8.57 11.33 -4.63
CA PHE A 93 -7.24 11.90 -4.49
C PHE A 93 -7.30 13.10 -3.53
N ARG A 94 -6.20 13.34 -2.82
CA ARG A 94 -6.04 14.45 -1.89
C ARG A 94 -4.68 15.08 -2.11
N HIS A 95 -4.59 16.37 -1.83
CA HIS A 95 -3.28 17.00 -1.71
C HIS A 95 -2.58 16.43 -0.49
N CYS A 96 -1.31 16.08 -0.65
CA CYS A 96 -0.43 15.66 0.43
C CYS A 96 0.82 16.53 0.41
N ALA A 97 1.24 16.97 1.59
CA ALA A 97 2.52 17.61 1.79
C ALA A 97 3.59 16.53 1.99
N SER A 98 4.85 16.86 1.71
CA SER A 98 5.96 15.94 2.01
C SER A 98 6.02 15.56 3.50
N ALA A 99 5.59 16.47 4.39
CA ALA A 99 5.51 16.23 5.83
C ALA A 99 4.56 15.06 6.20
N ASP A 100 3.51 14.81 5.41
CA ASP A 100 2.57 13.70 5.66
C ASP A 100 3.28 12.33 5.60
N TYR A 101 4.41 12.26 4.88
CA TYR A 101 5.21 11.05 4.69
C TYR A 101 6.37 10.91 5.68
N GLU A 102 6.56 11.85 6.63
CA GLU A 102 7.60 11.74 7.66
C GLU A 102 7.47 10.47 8.50
N SER A 103 6.24 10.01 8.75
CA SER A 103 5.97 8.75 9.45
C SER A 103 6.60 7.53 8.76
N VAL A 104 6.68 7.53 7.42
CA VAL A 104 7.31 6.46 6.65
C VAL A 104 8.83 6.48 6.83
N LEU A 105 9.43 7.67 6.84
CA LEU A 105 10.87 7.84 7.09
C LEU A 105 11.25 7.44 8.51
N ALA A 106 10.38 7.72 9.49
CA ALA A 106 10.58 7.29 10.87
C ALA A 106 10.57 5.75 10.99
N LEU A 107 9.64 5.08 10.30
CA LEU A 107 9.60 3.61 10.23
C LEU A 107 10.87 3.04 9.59
N GLU A 108 11.35 3.66 8.52
CA GLU A 108 12.60 3.26 7.85
C GLU A 108 13.81 3.39 8.79
N SER A 109 13.93 4.52 9.52
CA SER A 109 15.01 4.72 10.50
C SER A 109 14.97 3.66 11.60
N ALA A 110 13.79 3.43 12.19
CA ALA A 110 13.62 2.44 13.24
C ALA A 110 13.98 1.02 12.77
N ALA A 111 13.64 0.67 11.52
CA ALA A 111 14.02 -0.61 10.93
C ALA A 111 15.55 -0.72 10.74
N ARG A 112 16.21 0.35 10.30
CA ARG A 112 17.68 0.40 10.19
C ARG A 112 18.38 0.24 11.54
N GLU A 113 17.90 0.95 12.56
CA GLU A 113 18.46 0.87 13.93
C GLU A 113 18.33 -0.54 14.51
N GLN A 114 17.27 -1.27 14.15
CA GLN A 114 17.07 -2.67 14.55
C GLN A 114 17.83 -3.67 13.66
N GLY A 115 18.63 -3.20 12.70
CA GLY A 115 19.47 -4.05 11.85
C GLY A 115 18.74 -4.78 10.72
N TYR A 116 17.49 -4.40 10.40
CA TYR A 116 16.70 -5.07 9.37
C TYR A 116 17.34 -5.11 7.98
N PRO A 117 18.09 -4.08 7.52
CA PRO A 117 18.80 -4.15 6.24
C PRO A 117 19.84 -5.27 6.13
N LEU A 118 20.25 -5.87 7.25
CA LEU A 118 21.24 -6.95 7.30
C LEU A 118 20.59 -8.35 7.40
N LEU A 119 19.25 -8.43 7.51
CA LEU A 119 18.48 -9.67 7.66
C LEU A 119 17.94 -10.21 6.32
N ALA A 120 18.21 -9.53 5.20
CA ALA A 120 17.74 -9.87 3.86
C ALA A 120 18.75 -10.70 3.07
#